data_AF-A0A653SSR1-F1
#
_entry.id   AF-A0A653SSR1-F1
#
_cell.length_a   1.000
_cell.length_b   1.000
_cell.length_c   1.000
_cell.angle_alpha   90.00
_cell.angle_beta   90.00
_cell.angle_gamma   90.00
#
_symmetry.space_group_name_H-M   'P 1'
#
loop_
_entity.id
_entity.type
_entity.pdbx_description
1 polymer ?
#
loop_
_entity_poly.entity_id
_entity_poly.type
_entity_poly.pdbx_seq_one_letter_code
_entity_poly.pdbx_strand_id
1 'polypeptide(L)'
;MGIDWFAFLTVALVAVVSSCFVVAVYSVGLRLWSAADTRAGKFTVKDDGTIGPATAGFPNPAGASTATRALRAAAVACFVVCGAVVLYGIYLIVPQFH
;
A
#
# COMPACT_ATOMS: atom_id res chain seq x y z
N MET A 1 -44.11 -1.91 -3.19
CA MET A 1 -42.64 -1.95 -3.00
C MET A 1 -42.15 -0.52 -2.97
N GLY A 2 -41.89 0.04 -1.79
CA GLY A 2 -41.29 1.37 -1.67
C GLY A 2 -39.78 1.25 -1.81
N ILE A 3 -39.16 2.07 -2.66
CA ILE A 3 -37.71 2.16 -2.72
C ILE A 3 -37.22 2.85 -1.46
N ASP A 4 -36.36 2.17 -0.71
CA ASP A 4 -35.67 2.77 0.42
C ASP A 4 -34.46 3.57 -0.10
N TRP A 5 -34.69 4.84 -0.40
CA TRP A 5 -33.65 5.76 -0.87
C TRP A 5 -32.46 5.88 0.11
N PHE A 6 -32.70 5.64 1.39
CA PHE A 6 -31.65 5.69 2.41
C PHE A 6 -30.67 4.52 2.26
N ALA A 7 -31.15 3.32 1.90
CA ALA A 7 -30.30 2.15 1.65
C ALA A 7 -29.30 2.39 0.49
N PHE A 8 -29.70 3.14 -0.54
CA PHE A 8 -28.78 3.49 -1.62
C PHE A 8 -27.68 4.46 -1.16
N LEU A 9 -28.03 5.47 -0.35
CA LEU A 9 -27.06 6.42 0.19
C LEU A 9 -26.05 5.76 1.13
N THR A 10 -26.48 4.81 1.96
CA THR A 10 -25.57 4.09 2.86
C THR A 10 -24.56 3.26 2.09
N VAL A 11 -24.99 2.51 1.07
CA VAL A 11 -24.08 1.73 0.21
C VAL A 11 -23.09 2.64 -0.51
N ALA A 12 -23.56 3.75 -1.07
CA ALA A 12 -22.70 4.72 -1.74
C ALA A 12 -21.62 5.28 -0.80
N LEU A 13 -22.01 5.67 0.41
CA LEU A 13 -21.08 6.21 1.40
C LEU A 13 -20.07 5.14 1.86
N VAL A 14 -20.54 3.94 2.18
CA VAL A 14 -19.68 2.83 2.61
C VAL A 14 -18.68 2.45 1.51
N ALA A 15 -19.14 2.38 0.25
CA ALA A 15 -18.28 2.05 -0.88
C ALA A 15 -17.19 3.13 -1.10
N VAL A 16 -17.56 4.41 -1.06
CA VAL A 16 -16.61 5.52 -1.23
C VAL A 16 -15.58 5.54 -0.10
N VAL A 17 -16.03 5.47 1.16
CA VAL A 17 -15.14 5.50 2.32
C VAL A 17 -14.19 4.30 2.32
N SER A 18 -14.70 3.11 2.01
CA SER A 18 -13.89 1.89 1.93
C SER A 18 -12.86 1.99 0.81
N SER A 19 -13.26 2.50 -0.36
CA SER A 19 -12.35 2.72 -1.49
C SER A 19 -11.24 3.72 -1.13
N CYS A 20 -11.60 4.88 -0.57
CA CYS A 20 -10.63 5.88 -0.13
C CYS A 20 -9.64 5.30 0.90
N PHE A 21 -10.13 4.50 1.86
CA PHE A 21 -9.29 3.85 2.85
C PHE A 21 -8.28 2.89 2.20
N VAL A 22 -8.75 1.97 1.34
CA VAL A 22 -7.90 0.99 0.65
C VAL A 22 -6.83 1.69 -0.20
N VAL A 23 -7.22 2.72 -0.96
CA VAL A 23 -6.31 3.51 -1.80
C VAL A 23 -5.28 4.26 -0.96
N ALA A 24 -5.68 4.86 0.16
CA ALA A 24 -4.77 5.56 1.06
C ALA A 24 -3.74 4.60 1.68
N VAL A 25 -4.19 3.46 2.21
CA VAL A 25 -3.30 2.44 2.79
C VAL A 25 -2.31 1.90 1.76
N TYR A 26 -2.78 1.62 0.54
CA TYR A 26 -1.90 1.16 -0.55
C TYR A 26 -0.88 2.23 -0.95
N SER A 27 -1.31 3.49 -1.08
CA SER A 27 -0.44 4.62 -1.41
C SER A 27 0.63 4.85 -0.34
N VAL A 28 0.27 4.71 0.94
CA VAL A 28 1.23 4.75 2.06
C VAL A 28 2.24 3.59 1.95
N GLY A 29 1.78 2.38 1.64
CA GLY A 29 2.65 1.22 1.41
C GLY A 29 3.68 1.47 0.31
N LEU A 30 3.25 2.00 -0.84
CA LEU A 30 4.15 2.39 -1.94
C LEU A 30 5.15 3.46 -1.52
N ARG A 31 4.70 4.47 -0.76
CA ARG A 31 5.58 5.54 -0.24
C ARG A 31 6.64 4.99 0.70
N LEU A 32 6.27 4.10 1.62
CA LEU A 32 7.22 3.44 2.54
C LEU A 32 8.21 2.55 1.79
N TRP A 33 7.74 1.83 0.77
CA TRP A 33 8.59 1.00 -0.07
C TRP A 33 9.63 1.82 -0.85
N SER A 34 9.18 2.91 -1.47
CA SER A 34 10.05 3.86 -2.17
C SER A 34 11.10 4.46 -1.22
N ALA A 35 10.68 4.88 -0.03
CA ALA A 35 11.58 5.43 0.98
C ALA A 35 12.58 4.38 1.53
N ALA A 36 12.26 3.09 1.47
CA ALA A 36 13.20 2.02 1.78
C ALA A 36 14.21 1.80 0.66
N ASP A 37 13.79 1.85 -0.61
CA ASP A 37 14.68 1.67 -1.77
C ASP A 37 15.64 2.86 -1.97
N THR A 38 15.22 4.10 -1.66
CA THR A 38 16.13 5.26 -1.60
C THR A 38 17.19 5.07 -0.52
N ARG A 39 16.80 4.64 0.69
CA ARG A 39 17.72 4.38 1.81
C ARG A 39 18.61 3.16 1.58
N ALA A 40 18.18 2.22 0.75
CA ALA A 40 18.99 1.07 0.33
C ALA A 40 20.00 1.45 -0.78
N GLY A 41 20.04 2.71 -1.22
CA GLY A 41 20.95 3.17 -2.26
C GLY A 41 20.65 2.58 -3.63
N LYS A 42 19.42 2.12 -3.91
CA LYS A 42 19.06 1.62 -5.25
C LYS A 42 18.88 2.74 -6.26
N PHE A 43 18.38 3.88 -5.81
CA PHE A 43 18.07 5.06 -6.62
C PHE A 43 18.41 6.32 -5.82
N THR A 44 18.96 7.34 -6.50
CA THR A 44 19.18 8.68 -5.93
C THR A 44 18.43 9.72 -6.74
N VAL A 45 17.71 10.62 -6.07
CA VAL A 45 17.07 11.78 -6.70
C VAL A 45 18.08 12.91 -6.71
N LYS A 46 18.49 13.35 -7.90
CA LYS A 46 19.35 14.52 -8.07
C LYS A 46 18.54 15.79 -7.83
N ASP A 47 19.20 16.89 -7.47
CA ASP A 47 18.54 18.19 -7.26
C ASP A 47 17.78 18.70 -8.51
N ASP A 48 18.18 18.21 -9.70
CA ASP A 48 17.51 18.48 -10.99
C ASP A 48 16.23 17.65 -11.21
N GLY A 49 15.80 16.84 -10.24
CA GLY A 49 14.63 15.97 -10.32
C GLY A 49 14.84 14.67 -11.11
N THR A 50 16.04 14.45 -11.65
CA THR A 50 16.38 13.22 -12.38
C THR A 50 16.71 12.07 -11.42
N ILE A 51 16.26 10.86 -11.76
CA ILE A 51 16.52 9.65 -10.99
C ILE A 51 17.68 8.90 -11.65
N GLY A 52 18.80 8.77 -10.94
CA GLY A 52 19.99 8.06 -11.42
C GLY A 52 20.30 6.80 -10.61
N PRO A 53 20.97 5.79 -11.20
CA PRO A 53 21.52 4.66 -10.45
C PRO A 53 22.59 5.19 -9.48
N ALA A 54 22.60 4.70 -8.24
CA ALA A 54 23.65 5.04 -7.30
C ALA A 54 24.95 4.36 -7.75
N THR A 55 25.81 5.08 -8.45
CA THR A 55 27.01 4.55 -9.12
C THR A 55 28.16 4.21 -8.16
N ALA A 56 27.95 3.30 -7.20
CA ALA A 56 29.05 2.59 -6.52
C ALA A 56 28.63 1.15 -6.23
N GLY A 57 29.53 0.21 -6.53
CA GLY A 57 29.34 -1.23 -6.52
C GLY A 57 28.47 -1.81 -5.39
N PHE A 58 27.62 -2.75 -5.78
CA PHE A 58 26.87 -3.72 -4.98
C PHE A 58 26.68 -3.37 -3.49
N PRO A 59 25.49 -2.93 -3.08
CA PRO A 59 25.14 -2.83 -1.66
C PRO A 59 25.42 -4.16 -0.97
N ASN A 60 26.29 -4.15 0.04
CA ASN A 60 26.54 -5.34 0.85
C ASN A 60 25.20 -5.84 1.42
N PRO A 61 24.74 -7.06 1.09
CA PRO A 61 23.44 -7.57 1.55
C PRO A 61 23.36 -7.70 3.08
N ALA A 62 24.49 -7.55 3.79
CA ALA A 62 24.56 -7.49 5.25
C ALA A 62 24.39 -6.07 5.86
N GLY A 63 24.34 -5.00 5.05
CA GLY A 63 24.36 -3.60 5.49
C GLY A 63 23.03 -2.85 5.40
N ALA A 64 21.91 -3.53 5.15
CA ALA A 64 20.61 -2.88 5.17
C ALA A 64 20.33 -2.38 6.59
N SER A 65 20.37 -1.06 6.77
CA SER A 65 20.10 -0.43 8.06
C SER A 65 18.80 -0.97 8.67
N THR A 66 18.73 -1.09 9.99
CA THR A 66 17.50 -1.49 10.71
C THR A 66 16.29 -0.68 10.24
N ALA A 67 16.51 0.61 9.90
CA ALA A 67 15.51 1.49 9.33
C ALA A 67 14.98 1.01 7.96
N THR A 68 15.86 0.59 7.04
CA THR A 68 15.46 0.03 5.73
C THR A 68 14.59 -1.22 5.90
N ARG A 69 14.98 -2.12 6.82
CA ARG A 69 14.21 -3.34 7.08
C ARG A 69 12.85 -3.04 7.72
N ALA A 70 12.81 -2.10 8.66
CA ALA A 70 11.57 -1.65 9.31
C ALA A 70 10.59 -1.02 8.30
N LEU A 71 11.07 -0.17 7.38
CA LEU A 71 10.23 0.45 6.35
C LEU A 71 9.67 -0.57 5.38
N ARG A 72 10.47 -1.56 4.97
CA ARG A 72 9.97 -2.67 4.15
C ARG A 72 8.92 -3.49 4.88
N ALA A 73 9.17 -3.83 6.15
CA ALA A 73 8.19 -4.56 6.95
C ALA A 73 6.88 -3.78 7.08
N ALA A 74 6.94 -2.47 7.32
CA ALA A 74 5.77 -1.61 7.38
C ALA A 74 5.03 -1.52 6.04
N ALA A 75 5.76 -1.42 4.92
CA ALA A 75 5.16 -1.42 3.58
C ALA A 75 4.45 -2.76 3.27
N VAL A 76 5.10 -3.89 3.57
CA VAL A 76 4.50 -5.23 3.46
C VAL A 76 3.25 -5.32 4.33
N ALA A 77 3.29 -4.82 5.56
CA ALA A 77 2.13 -4.80 6.44
C ALA A 77 0.96 -4.02 5.82
N CYS A 78 1.20 -2.84 5.22
CA CYS A 78 0.17 -2.10 4.48
C CYS A 78 -0.44 -2.92 3.34
N PHE A 79 0.38 -3.62 2.54
CA PHE A 79 -0.11 -4.46 1.45
C PHE A 79 -0.88 -5.68 1.94
N VAL A 80 -0.45 -6.30 3.04
CA VAL A 80 -1.16 -7.41 3.67
C VAL A 80 -2.51 -6.96 4.21
N VAL A 81 -2.57 -5.81 4.88
CA VAL A 81 -3.83 -5.21 5.35
C VAL A 81 -4.77 -4.94 4.16
N CYS A 82 -4.25 -4.37 3.08
CA CYS A 82 -5.01 -4.09 1.86
C CYS A 82 -5.56 -5.39 1.22
N GLY A 83 -4.71 -6.41 1.07
CA GLY A 83 -5.11 -7.72 0.58
C GLY A 83 -6.15 -8.40 1.48
N ALA A 84 -5.99 -8.34 2.80
CA ALA A 84 -6.95 -8.89 3.76
C ALA A 84 -8.32 -8.22 3.65
N VAL A 85 -8.37 -6.89 3.49
CA VAL A 85 -9.62 -6.16 3.29
C VAL A 85 -10.32 -6.58 2.00
N VAL A 86 -9.57 -6.73 0.89
CA VAL A 86 -10.14 -7.19 -0.39
C VAL A 86 -10.64 -8.64 -0.29
N LEU A 87 -9.86 -9.53 0.32
CA LEU A 87 -10.25 -10.93 0.53
C LEU A 87 -11.50 -11.05 1.39
N TYR A 88 -11.61 -10.20 2.43
CA TYR A 88 -12.81 -10.13 3.26
C TYR A 88 -14.03 -9.65 2.45
N GLY A 89 -13.85 -8.65 1.57
CA GLY A 89 -14.90 -8.25 0.63
C GLY A 89 -15.37 -9.39 -0.27
N ILE A 90 -14.43 -10.16 -0.84
CA ILE A 90 -14.75 -11.33 -1.68
C ILE A 90 -15.48 -12.42 -0.88
N TYR A 91 -15.05 -12.68 0.36
CA TYR A 91 -15.71 -13.61 1.28
C TYR A 91 -17.19 -13.27 1.50
N LEU A 92 -17.51 -11.98 1.62
CA LEU A 92 -18.90 -11.51 1.78
C LEU A 92 -19.71 -11.54 0.48
N ILE A 93 -19.08 -11.48 -0.69
CA ILE A 93 -19.78 -11.53 -1.99
C ILE A 93 -20.11 -12.97 -2.38
N VAL A 94 -19.24 -13.93 -2.06
CA VAL A 94 -19.39 -15.33 -2.46
C VAL A 94 -20.16 -16.11 -1.37
N PRO A 95 -21.44 -16.50 -1.61
CA PRO A 95 -22.28 -17.16 -0.61
C PRO A 95 -21.92 -18.62 -0.32
N GLN A 96 -20.86 -19.15 -0.94
CA GLN A 96 -20.32 -20.48 -0.62
C GLN A 96 -19.23 -20.43 0.45
N PHE A 97 -18.75 -19.23 0.80
CA PHE A 97 -17.70 -19.05 1.78
C PHE A 97 -18.25 -18.69 3.18
N HIS A 98 -19.53 -18.31 3.31
CA HIS A 98 -20.18 -17.97 4.58
C HIS A 98 -21.59 -18.54 4.68
#